data_AF-A0A1A6AJ02-F1
#
_entry.id   AF-A0A1A6AJ02-F1
#
_cell.length_a   1.000
_cell.length_b   1.000
_cell.length_c   1.000
_cell.angle_alpha   90.00
_cell.angle_beta   90.00
_cell.angle_gamma   90.00
#
_symmetry.space_group_name_H-M   'P 1'
#
loop_
_entity.id
_entity.type
_entity.pdbx_description
1 polymer ?
#
loop_
_entity_poly.entity_id
_entity_poly.type
_entity_poly.pdbx_seq_one_letter_code
_entity_poly.pdbx_strand_id
1 'polypeptide(L)'
;MEKIQDIRKFLKDNKNIIFNRKIINPKSQNKYLNGHSVELLVELMKEKKVEKLICSSGWYLKDNYDYYNSYAKKVYKTGNAKDLDRKGYVFVGQNTFLNPFYENYSGTTSTKDRANEEIAVTLENDASVNIGDLIDIKEIENIDYISTLDMYVKRINSLQDDNCNRIVWYRGQSNIKYELIPSIYRKDKQTKKYLLDYKTEKDYLSFFKAQSFPFLKNIPQSDWEWLILMQHYGLQTRLLDFTIDPLIALSFALRTDMPDDEYNCSNNAVVWIFDPYNYNKESINQDASIVNLVTLDDQQTLLYGVGDKPSRISEPLACIGTLNNSRIVSQKGTFLLFPRLPIERVRPFEKICDDKAILQKLIIPSSKIENMRRQLKNMGYNNTKLFPGLDSLAKDILYNYRKTKLIENELL
;
A
#
# COMPACT_ATOMS: atom_id res chain seq x y z
N MET A 1 22.99 27.03 -18.46
CA MET A 1 21.91 26.04 -18.34
C MET A 1 21.43 26.10 -16.92
N GLU A 2 20.12 26.16 -16.69
CA GLU A 2 19.54 26.23 -15.33
C GLU A 2 19.98 25.00 -14.52
N LYS A 3 20.69 25.19 -13.40
CA LYS A 3 21.10 24.07 -12.55
C LYS A 3 19.92 23.61 -11.70
N ILE A 4 19.26 22.54 -12.16
CA ILE A 4 18.11 21.91 -11.49
C ILE A 4 18.59 20.77 -10.58
N GLN A 5 18.06 20.68 -9.36
CA GLN A 5 18.36 19.58 -8.42
C GLN A 5 17.10 19.11 -7.67
N ASP A 6 16.99 17.80 -7.40
CA ASP A 6 15.96 17.27 -6.50
C ASP A 6 16.16 17.76 -5.06
N ILE A 7 15.08 18.21 -4.40
CA ILE A 7 15.16 18.78 -3.05
C ILE A 7 15.70 17.79 -2.01
N ARG A 8 15.33 16.51 -2.07
CA ARG A 8 15.78 15.49 -1.11
C ARG A 8 17.28 15.29 -1.23
N LYS A 9 17.77 15.20 -2.48
CA LYS A 9 19.20 15.12 -2.77
C LYS A 9 19.92 16.38 -2.31
N PHE A 10 19.40 17.56 -2.61
CA PHE A 10 20.01 18.83 -2.17
C PHE A 10 20.14 18.95 -0.65
N LEU A 11 19.10 18.52 0.09
CA LEU A 11 19.12 18.51 1.55
C LEU A 11 20.09 17.47 2.11
N LYS A 12 20.19 16.28 1.49
CA LYS A 12 21.16 15.25 1.86
C LYS A 12 22.60 15.70 1.64
N ASP A 13 22.90 16.24 0.45
CA ASP A 13 24.24 16.69 0.04
C ASP A 13 24.76 17.86 0.90
N ASN A 14 23.87 18.63 1.54
CA ASN A 14 24.22 19.81 2.36
C ASN A 14 23.87 19.69 3.85
N LYS A 15 23.61 18.47 4.34
CA LYS A 15 23.12 18.17 5.71
C LYS A 15 23.82 18.95 6.83
N ASN A 16 25.15 19.07 6.78
CA ASN A 16 25.94 19.76 7.80
C ASN A 16 25.70 21.28 7.81
N ILE A 17 25.56 21.89 6.62
CA ILE A 17 25.29 23.34 6.48
C ILE A 17 23.87 23.65 6.94
N ILE A 18 22.91 22.78 6.56
CA ILE A 18 21.50 22.86 6.95
C ILE A 18 21.32 22.82 8.46
N PHE A 19 22.06 21.95 9.15
CA PHE A 19 22.05 21.86 10.61
C PHE A 19 22.68 23.10 11.26
N ASN A 20 23.88 23.49 10.80
CA ASN A 20 24.64 24.61 11.39
C ASN A 20 23.93 25.95 11.23
N ARG A 21 23.30 26.21 10.08
CA ARG A 21 22.49 27.41 9.82
C ARG A 21 21.07 27.33 10.39
N LYS A 22 20.70 26.23 11.06
CA LYS A 22 19.33 25.98 11.59
C LYS A 22 18.23 26.08 10.53
N ILE A 23 18.55 25.78 9.26
CA ILE A 23 17.58 25.78 8.15
C ILE A 23 16.45 24.79 8.45
N ILE A 24 16.80 23.65 9.04
CA ILE A 24 15.85 22.75 9.71
C ILE A 24 16.05 22.91 11.22
N ASN A 25 14.96 23.10 11.99
CA ASN A 25 15.04 23.15 13.44
C ASN A 25 15.25 21.73 14.01
N PRO A 26 16.41 21.39 14.61
CA PRO A 26 16.68 20.04 15.10
C PRO A 26 15.94 19.70 16.40
N LYS A 27 15.34 20.69 17.08
CA LYS A 27 14.48 20.50 18.25
C LYS A 27 13.00 20.35 17.91
N SER A 28 12.60 20.56 16.65
CA SER A 28 11.25 20.20 16.20
C SER A 28 11.17 18.67 16.10
N GLN A 29 10.15 18.07 16.73
CA GLN A 29 9.92 16.62 16.69
C GLN A 29 9.92 16.06 15.26
N ASN A 30 9.48 16.86 14.28
CA ASN A 30 9.24 16.42 12.91
C ASN A 30 10.35 16.84 11.90
N LYS A 31 11.34 17.65 12.33
CA LYS A 31 12.50 18.06 11.49
C LYS A 31 12.14 18.63 10.09
N TYR A 32 11.04 19.38 9.99
CA TYR A 32 10.62 19.99 8.73
C TYR A 32 11.18 21.41 8.49
N LEU A 33 11.26 21.78 7.21
CA LEU A 33 11.40 23.15 6.72
C LEU A 33 10.06 23.87 6.89
N ASN A 34 10.08 25.07 7.45
CA ASN A 34 8.92 25.93 7.64
C ASN A 34 9.13 27.28 6.92
N GLY A 35 8.24 28.25 7.10
CA GLY A 35 8.38 29.56 6.46
C GLY A 35 9.69 30.32 6.81
N HIS A 36 10.27 30.10 7.98
CA HIS A 36 11.59 30.67 8.34
C HIS A 36 12.75 29.96 7.62
N SER A 37 12.55 28.73 7.16
CA SER A 37 13.55 27.95 6.44
C SER A 37 13.74 28.38 4.98
N VAL A 38 12.74 29.03 4.38
CA VAL A 38 12.70 29.37 2.95
C VAL A 38 13.87 30.28 2.55
N GLU A 39 14.09 31.35 3.31
CA GLU A 39 15.14 32.34 3.06
C GLU A 39 16.52 31.71 3.11
N LEU A 40 16.83 30.99 4.20
CA LEU A 40 18.09 30.29 4.38
C LEU A 40 18.33 29.16 3.36
N LEU A 41 17.25 28.50 2.89
CA LEU A 41 17.33 27.48 1.84
C LEU A 41 17.65 28.12 0.49
N VAL A 42 17.03 29.25 0.15
CA VAL A 42 17.27 29.99 -1.09
C VAL A 42 18.67 30.63 -1.11
N GLU A 43 19.19 31.09 0.03
CA GLU A 43 20.59 31.49 0.16
C GLU A 43 21.53 30.32 -0.13
N LEU A 44 21.28 29.15 0.47
CA LEU A 44 22.07 27.95 0.22
C LEU A 44 21.98 27.47 -1.23
N MET A 45 20.82 27.62 -1.89
CA MET A 45 20.66 27.37 -3.33
C MET A 45 21.62 28.25 -4.15
N LYS A 46 21.66 29.56 -3.88
CA LYS A 46 22.56 30.52 -4.56
C LYS A 46 24.03 30.17 -4.36
N GLU A 47 24.44 29.88 -3.12
CA GLU A 47 25.82 29.45 -2.82
C GLU A 47 26.24 28.19 -3.58
N LYS A 48 25.32 27.24 -3.74
CA LYS A 48 25.53 25.98 -4.47
C LYS A 48 25.28 26.14 -5.97
N LYS A 49 24.97 27.35 -6.44
CA LYS A 49 24.61 27.72 -7.81
C LYS A 49 23.46 26.89 -8.38
N VAL A 50 22.51 26.49 -7.52
CA VAL A 50 21.30 25.73 -7.88
C VAL A 50 20.16 26.72 -8.10
N GLU A 51 19.77 26.91 -9.35
CA GLU A 51 18.74 27.89 -9.75
C GLU A 51 17.32 27.37 -9.45
N LYS A 52 17.13 26.04 -9.41
CA LYS A 52 15.82 25.40 -9.19
C LYS A 52 15.91 24.12 -8.39
N LEU A 53 15.13 24.02 -7.31
CA LEU A 53 14.82 22.76 -6.63
C LEU A 53 13.50 22.18 -7.15
N ILE A 54 13.47 20.88 -7.43
CA ILE A 54 12.28 20.14 -7.85
C ILE A 54 11.84 19.13 -6.80
N CYS A 55 10.53 18.88 -6.75
CA CYS A 55 9.88 17.91 -5.88
C CYS A 55 9.19 16.82 -6.71
N SER A 56 9.08 15.60 -6.17
CA SER A 56 8.41 14.46 -6.82
C SER A 56 6.91 14.66 -7.10
N SER A 57 6.31 15.70 -6.51
CA SER A 57 4.89 16.08 -6.61
C SER A 57 4.62 17.25 -7.55
N GLY A 58 5.54 17.56 -8.48
CA GLY A 58 5.37 18.62 -9.48
C GLY A 58 5.59 20.04 -8.98
N TRP A 59 5.90 20.24 -7.70
CA TRP A 59 6.40 21.51 -7.19
C TRP A 59 7.83 21.77 -7.65
N TYR A 60 8.14 23.03 -7.95
CA TYR A 60 9.51 23.54 -7.95
C TYR A 60 9.59 24.86 -7.18
N LEU A 61 10.77 25.14 -6.62
CA LEU A 61 11.16 26.41 -6.00
C LEU A 61 12.42 26.91 -6.71
N LYS A 62 12.45 28.18 -7.09
CA LYS A 62 13.60 28.86 -7.69
C LYS A 62 14.38 29.68 -6.66
N ASP A 63 15.62 30.01 -6.99
CA ASP A 63 16.48 30.88 -6.19
C ASP A 63 16.03 32.36 -6.15
N ASN A 64 15.13 32.76 -7.04
CA ASN A 64 14.41 34.04 -6.99
C ASN A 64 13.12 33.99 -6.12
N TYR A 65 12.92 32.92 -5.34
CA TYR A 65 11.74 32.64 -4.50
C TYR A 65 10.47 32.26 -5.26
N ASP A 66 10.45 32.27 -6.60
CA ASP A 66 9.27 31.82 -7.34
C ASP A 66 9.06 30.32 -7.15
N TYR A 67 7.81 29.94 -6.88
CA TYR A 67 7.38 28.55 -6.87
C TYR A 67 6.28 28.30 -7.89
N TYR A 68 6.13 27.04 -8.29
CA TYR A 68 5.06 26.58 -9.17
C TYR A 68 4.72 25.12 -8.90
N ASN A 69 3.46 24.73 -9.15
CA ASN A 69 3.04 23.34 -9.21
C ASN A 69 2.31 23.03 -10.53
N SER A 70 2.74 22.01 -11.25
CA SER A 70 2.04 21.53 -12.45
C SER A 70 0.61 21.05 -12.20
N TYR A 71 0.30 20.61 -10.97
CA TYR A 71 -0.93 19.92 -10.58
C TYR A 71 -1.88 20.74 -9.68
N ALA A 72 -1.52 21.98 -9.28
CA ALA A 72 -2.37 22.81 -8.44
C ALA A 72 -3.43 23.59 -9.24
N LYS A 73 -4.55 23.95 -8.58
CA LYS A 73 -5.63 24.77 -9.16
C LYS A 73 -5.10 26.14 -9.60
N LYS A 74 -5.68 26.70 -10.67
CA LYS A 74 -5.21 27.90 -11.40
C LYS A 74 -4.79 29.09 -10.52
N VAL A 75 -5.57 29.40 -9.48
CA VAL A 75 -5.37 30.53 -8.55
C VAL A 75 -4.10 30.39 -7.70
N TYR A 76 -3.64 29.15 -7.49
CA TYR A 76 -2.60 28.78 -6.52
C TYR A 76 -1.44 28.03 -7.17
N LYS A 77 -1.36 28.11 -8.51
CA LYS A 77 -0.46 27.33 -9.34
C LYS A 77 0.98 27.85 -9.35
N THR A 78 1.15 29.13 -9.03
CA THR A 78 2.41 29.86 -9.04
C THR A 78 2.34 30.96 -7.97
N GLY A 79 3.48 31.37 -7.42
CA GLY A 79 3.55 32.47 -6.46
C GLY A 79 4.99 32.71 -6.01
N ASN A 80 5.20 33.64 -5.08
CA ASN A 80 6.50 33.88 -4.48
C ASN A 80 6.53 33.35 -3.03
N ALA A 81 7.59 32.63 -2.67
CA ALA A 81 7.70 31.98 -1.37
C ALA A 81 7.92 32.96 -0.20
N LYS A 82 8.18 34.25 -0.49
CA LYS A 82 8.23 35.33 0.52
C LYS A 82 6.87 35.77 1.04
N ASP A 83 5.82 35.55 0.26
CA ASP A 83 4.45 36.01 0.58
C ASP A 83 3.70 35.01 1.50
N LEU A 84 4.38 33.95 1.95
CA LEU A 84 3.84 32.87 2.76
C LEU A 84 3.98 33.16 4.26
N ASP A 85 3.01 32.73 5.07
CA ASP A 85 3.10 32.88 6.53
C ASP A 85 4.34 32.13 7.07
N ARG A 86 5.19 32.88 7.78
CA ARG A 86 6.42 32.38 8.39
C ARG A 86 6.16 31.29 9.43
N LYS A 87 4.98 31.25 10.05
CA LYS A 87 4.61 30.23 11.04
C LYS A 87 4.15 28.89 10.42
N GLY A 88 3.77 28.88 9.14
CA GLY A 88 3.29 27.68 8.45
C GLY A 88 4.38 26.68 8.04
N TYR A 89 3.98 25.43 7.81
CA TYR A 89 4.83 24.39 7.21
C TYR A 89 4.92 24.59 5.69
N VAL A 90 5.82 25.47 5.25
CA VAL A 90 6.08 25.69 3.81
C VAL A 90 6.60 24.43 3.11
N PHE A 91 7.17 23.45 3.82
CA PHE A 91 7.35 22.10 3.29
C PHE A 91 6.75 21.04 4.21
N VAL A 92 6.20 19.98 3.61
CA VAL A 92 5.50 18.88 4.27
C VAL A 92 6.14 17.55 3.86
N GLY A 93 6.06 16.54 4.74
CA GLY A 93 6.45 15.15 4.47
C GLY A 93 7.94 14.99 4.10
N GLN A 94 8.80 14.74 5.09
CA GLN A 94 10.27 14.63 4.94
C GLN A 94 10.94 15.76 4.13
N ASN A 95 10.34 16.96 4.06
CA ASN A 95 10.79 18.09 3.22
C ASN A 95 10.74 17.81 1.71
N THR A 96 9.78 16.99 1.27
CA THR A 96 9.67 16.50 -0.11
C THR A 96 8.58 17.18 -0.94
N PHE A 97 7.73 17.98 -0.29
CA PHE A 97 6.59 18.68 -0.86
C PHE A 97 6.59 20.14 -0.38
N LEU A 98 6.40 21.11 -1.27
CA LEU A 98 6.18 22.52 -0.90
C LEU A 98 4.67 22.72 -0.64
N ASN A 99 4.26 23.17 0.55
CA ASN A 99 2.87 23.50 0.84
C ASN A 99 2.71 24.97 1.25
N PRO A 100 2.29 25.86 0.34
CA PRO A 100 2.04 27.26 0.67
C PRO A 100 0.85 27.50 1.61
N PHE A 101 0.03 26.48 1.91
CA PHE A 101 -1.33 26.63 2.47
C PHE A 101 -1.53 26.02 3.87
N TYR A 102 -0.46 25.68 4.59
CA TYR A 102 -0.57 25.00 5.89
C TYR A 102 -0.58 25.98 7.07
N GLU A 103 -1.75 26.58 7.34
CA GLU A 103 -2.01 27.32 8.57
C GLU A 103 -2.20 26.39 9.79
N ASN A 104 -2.05 26.96 10.99
CA ASN A 104 -1.81 26.22 12.23
C ASN A 104 -3.00 25.35 12.68
N TYR A 105 -2.80 24.03 12.72
CA TYR A 105 -3.69 23.09 13.41
C TYR A 105 -3.41 23.08 14.93
N SER A 106 -3.80 24.14 15.64
CA SER A 106 -3.80 24.16 17.11
C SER A 106 -4.98 23.34 17.64
N GLY A 107 -4.73 22.12 18.11
CA GLY A 107 -5.78 21.21 18.53
C GLY A 107 -6.44 21.57 19.86
N THR A 108 -7.69 22.01 19.82
CA THR A 108 -8.71 21.79 20.88
C THR A 108 -10.10 21.83 20.26
N THR A 109 -10.77 20.69 20.16
CA THR A 109 -12.21 20.62 19.85
C THR A 109 -13.03 20.68 21.13
N SER A 110 -13.59 21.84 21.45
CA SER A 110 -14.76 21.96 22.33
C SER A 110 -16.02 22.20 21.50
N THR A 111 -17.12 21.56 21.89
CA THR A 111 -18.41 21.54 21.19
C THR A 111 -19.15 22.89 21.17
N LYS A 112 -19.95 23.10 20.12
CA LYS A 112 -20.87 24.25 19.86
C LYS A 112 -20.12 25.54 19.47
N ASP A 113 -20.40 26.22 18.37
CA ASP A 113 -21.73 26.65 17.88
C ASP A 113 -21.91 26.64 16.34
N ARG A 114 -23.13 26.96 15.89
CA ARG A 114 -23.56 27.08 14.49
C ARG A 114 -23.37 28.51 13.96
N ALA A 115 -23.28 28.63 12.62
CA ALA A 115 -24.18 29.43 11.75
C ALA A 115 -23.46 30.28 10.68
N ASN A 116 -24.04 30.26 9.46
CA ASN A 116 -23.98 31.31 8.40
C ASN A 116 -22.59 31.57 7.76
N GLU A 117 -22.38 32.07 6.54
CA GLU A 117 -23.17 32.43 5.33
C GLU A 117 -22.12 32.51 4.17
N GLU A 118 -22.37 32.32 2.86
CA GLU A 118 -23.52 31.86 2.06
C GLU A 118 -22.98 31.24 0.72
N ILE A 119 -23.79 31.00 -0.31
CA ILE A 119 -23.37 30.66 -1.68
C ILE A 119 -24.17 31.50 -2.68
N ALA A 120 -23.50 32.34 -3.48
CA ALA A 120 -24.05 32.85 -4.75
C ALA A 120 -22.93 33.35 -5.70
N VAL A 121 -22.82 32.71 -6.87
CA VAL A 121 -23.07 33.30 -8.21
C VAL A 121 -22.75 32.26 -9.28
N THR A 122 -23.70 32.09 -10.20
CA THR A 122 -23.76 31.08 -11.26
C THR A 122 -22.90 31.45 -12.47
N LEU A 123 -22.22 30.47 -13.07
CA LEU A 123 -22.01 30.38 -14.52
C LEU A 123 -22.05 28.90 -14.93
N GLU A 124 -22.75 28.61 -16.02
CA GLU A 124 -23.13 27.24 -16.44
C GLU A 124 -22.14 26.61 -17.44
N ASN A 125 -22.15 25.27 -17.47
CA ASN A 125 -21.80 24.33 -18.57
C ASN A 125 -20.48 24.59 -19.35
N ASP A 126 -19.51 23.67 -19.36
CA ASP A 126 -19.65 22.40 -20.09
C ASP A 126 -18.64 21.29 -19.68
N ALA A 127 -18.95 20.06 -20.10
CA ALA A 127 -18.07 18.87 -20.16
C ALA A 127 -17.50 18.28 -18.84
N SER A 128 -18.28 17.35 -18.29
CA SER A 128 -17.96 16.30 -17.31
C SER A 128 -16.48 15.90 -17.08
N VAL A 129 -16.02 16.10 -15.83
CA VAL A 129 -15.00 15.26 -15.18
C VAL A 129 -15.58 14.70 -13.89
N ASN A 130 -15.50 13.38 -13.71
CA ASN A 130 -16.23 12.67 -12.66
C ASN A 130 -15.59 12.90 -11.27
N ILE A 131 -16.32 13.55 -10.37
CA ILE A 131 -15.88 13.89 -9.02
C ILE A 131 -16.03 12.64 -8.13
N GLY A 132 -14.96 11.84 -8.03
CA GLY A 132 -15.02 10.54 -7.33
C GLY A 132 -13.82 10.15 -6.46
N ASP A 133 -12.68 10.82 -6.56
CA ASP A 133 -11.44 10.43 -5.85
C ASP A 133 -10.76 11.64 -5.18
N LEU A 134 -11.38 12.15 -4.11
CA LEU A 134 -10.74 13.04 -3.14
C LEU A 134 -10.15 12.18 -2.01
N ILE A 135 -8.82 12.04 -1.99
CA ILE A 135 -8.10 11.33 -0.91
C ILE A 135 -7.81 12.31 0.23
N ASP A 136 -8.11 11.89 1.46
CA ASP A 136 -7.87 12.68 2.66
C ASP A 136 -6.38 12.99 2.87
N ILE A 137 -6.08 14.24 3.22
CA ILE A 137 -4.71 14.81 3.24
C ILE A 137 -3.81 14.21 4.35
N LYS A 138 -4.31 13.25 5.13
CA LYS A 138 -3.55 12.50 6.15
C LYS A 138 -2.81 11.26 5.64
N GLU A 139 -3.10 10.75 4.43
CA GLU A 139 -2.47 9.49 3.93
C GLU A 139 -1.01 9.63 3.43
N ILE A 140 -0.38 10.81 3.52
CA ILE A 140 0.82 11.14 2.72
C ILE A 140 2.15 10.59 3.28
N GLU A 141 2.25 10.23 4.56
CA GLU A 141 3.56 9.88 5.17
C GLU A 141 4.06 8.46 4.84
N ASN A 142 3.19 7.56 4.36
CA ASN A 142 3.51 6.14 4.11
C ASN A 142 3.36 5.72 2.62
N ILE A 143 3.34 6.68 1.68
CA ILE A 143 3.10 6.42 0.26
C ILE A 143 4.36 6.69 -0.59
N ASP A 144 4.87 5.63 -1.25
CA ASP A 144 5.95 5.73 -2.25
C ASP A 144 5.46 5.38 -3.65
N TYR A 145 5.85 6.17 -4.65
CA TYR A 145 5.55 5.89 -6.06
C TYR A 145 6.70 5.12 -6.74
N ILE A 146 6.41 3.92 -7.21
CA ILE A 146 7.35 3.02 -7.87
C ILE A 146 7.10 3.04 -9.38
N SER A 147 8.09 3.50 -10.15
CA SER A 147 7.96 3.65 -11.61
C SER A 147 8.74 2.61 -12.45
N THR A 148 9.62 1.82 -11.81
CA THR A 148 10.41 0.75 -12.44
C THR A 148 10.64 -0.41 -11.45
N LEU A 149 11.00 -1.58 -11.97
CA LEU A 149 11.39 -2.74 -11.16
C LEU A 149 12.68 -2.49 -10.37
N ASP A 150 13.62 -1.70 -10.91
CA ASP A 150 14.83 -1.27 -10.20
C ASP A 150 14.50 -0.40 -8.97
N MET A 151 13.58 0.56 -9.10
CA MET A 151 13.10 1.36 -7.96
C MET A 151 12.42 0.48 -6.91
N TYR A 152 11.64 -0.51 -7.34
CA TYR A 152 11.01 -1.47 -6.44
C TYR A 152 12.07 -2.22 -5.61
N VAL A 153 13.02 -2.89 -6.27
CA VAL A 153 14.07 -3.68 -5.61
C VAL A 153 14.93 -2.81 -4.69
N LYS A 154 15.31 -1.59 -5.11
CA LYS A 154 16.03 -0.64 -4.25
C LYS A 154 15.25 -0.27 -2.99
N ARG A 155 13.94 -0.07 -3.10
CA ARG A 155 13.08 0.25 -1.94
C ARG A 155 12.94 -0.93 -0.99
N ILE A 156 12.83 -2.14 -1.51
CA ILE A 156 12.82 -3.38 -0.71
C ILE A 156 14.14 -3.55 0.04
N ASN A 157 15.28 -3.36 -0.62
CA ASN A 157 16.59 -3.51 0.01
C ASN A 157 16.81 -2.47 1.13
N SER A 158 16.44 -1.21 0.91
CA SER A 158 16.60 -0.16 1.93
C SER A 158 15.81 -0.46 3.22
N LEU A 159 14.67 -1.17 3.11
CA LEU A 159 13.88 -1.58 4.27
C LEU A 159 14.54 -2.69 5.08
N GLN A 160 15.40 -3.51 4.47
CA GLN A 160 16.20 -4.50 5.20
C GLN A 160 17.34 -3.84 5.97
N ASP A 161 17.97 -2.83 5.37
CA ASP A 161 19.02 -2.02 5.99
C ASP A 161 18.49 -1.22 7.20
N ASP A 162 17.31 -0.58 7.07
CA ASP A 162 16.73 0.27 8.12
C ASP A 162 16.12 -0.53 9.30
N ASN A 163 15.49 -1.71 9.06
CA ASN A 163 14.68 -2.43 10.06
C ASN A 163 15.42 -3.55 10.83
N CYS A 164 16.75 -3.57 10.85
CA CYS A 164 17.56 -4.56 11.59
C CYS A 164 17.15 -6.03 11.31
N ASN A 165 17.27 -6.49 10.06
CA ASN A 165 17.06 -7.89 9.64
C ASN A 165 15.67 -8.51 9.94
N ARG A 166 14.65 -7.73 10.29
CA ARG A 166 13.29 -8.25 10.57
C ARG A 166 12.58 -8.69 9.30
N ILE A 167 11.86 -9.82 9.38
CA ILE A 167 11.06 -10.34 8.26
C ILE A 167 9.75 -9.54 8.17
N VAL A 168 9.70 -8.63 7.20
CA VAL A 168 8.46 -7.95 6.80
C VAL A 168 7.66 -8.78 5.81
N TRP A 169 6.36 -8.52 5.73
CA TRP A 169 5.41 -9.17 4.82
C TRP A 169 4.93 -8.21 3.74
N TYR A 170 4.52 -8.77 2.62
CA TYR A 170 4.10 -8.03 1.43
C TYR A 170 2.74 -8.52 0.93
N ARG A 171 1.93 -7.61 0.36
CA ARG A 171 0.68 -7.97 -0.32
C ARG A 171 0.44 -7.12 -1.55
N GLY A 172 0.28 -7.77 -2.70
CA GLY A 172 -0.07 -7.12 -3.96
C GLY A 172 -1.56 -6.98 -4.18
N GLN A 173 -1.98 -5.85 -4.72
CA GLN A 173 -3.33 -5.60 -5.21
C GLN A 173 -3.27 -4.90 -6.56
N SER A 174 -4.05 -5.39 -7.53
CA SER A 174 -4.09 -4.85 -8.89
C SER A 174 -4.94 -3.59 -9.06
N ASN A 175 -5.45 -3.04 -7.95
CA ASN A 175 -6.25 -1.82 -7.93
C ASN A 175 -6.09 -1.17 -6.55
N ILE A 176 -5.66 0.09 -6.54
CA ILE A 176 -5.51 0.95 -5.36
C ILE A 176 -6.79 1.13 -4.53
N LYS A 177 -7.97 0.90 -5.12
CA LYS A 177 -9.29 0.97 -4.47
C LYS A 177 -9.70 -0.33 -3.76
N TYR A 178 -8.84 -1.35 -3.75
CA TYR A 178 -9.12 -2.61 -3.03
C TYR A 178 -8.71 -2.50 -1.57
N GLU A 179 -9.69 -2.56 -0.68
CA GLU A 179 -9.50 -2.59 0.77
C GLU A 179 -8.72 -3.84 1.23
N LEU A 180 -7.92 -3.73 2.30
CA LEU A 180 -7.29 -4.88 2.95
C LEU A 180 -8.27 -5.61 3.87
N ILE A 181 -9.32 -6.17 3.27
CA ILE A 181 -10.37 -6.91 3.95
C ILE A 181 -10.46 -8.36 3.43
N PRO A 182 -10.63 -9.39 4.29
CA PRO A 182 -10.81 -10.78 3.89
C PRO A 182 -11.95 -11.00 2.90
N SER A 183 -11.89 -12.09 2.15
CA SER A 183 -12.86 -12.41 1.09
C SER A 183 -14.30 -12.57 1.60
N ILE A 184 -14.49 -13.12 2.81
CA ILE A 184 -15.82 -13.35 3.39
C ILE A 184 -16.56 -12.06 3.76
N TYR A 185 -15.82 -10.97 4.02
CA TYR A 185 -16.38 -9.68 4.40
C TYR A 185 -16.51 -8.70 3.22
N ARG A 186 -16.29 -9.15 1.98
CA ARG A 186 -16.42 -8.29 0.79
C ARG A 186 -17.87 -8.21 0.32
N LYS A 187 -18.28 -7.01 -0.08
CA LYS A 187 -19.55 -6.80 -0.80
C LYS A 187 -19.48 -7.45 -2.18
N ASP A 188 -20.58 -8.03 -2.62
CA ASP A 188 -20.74 -8.44 -4.01
C ASP A 188 -20.63 -7.23 -4.95
N LYS A 189 -20.01 -7.45 -6.11
CA LYS A 189 -19.71 -6.40 -7.09
C LYS A 189 -20.96 -5.84 -7.74
N GLN A 190 -22.01 -6.64 -7.92
CA GLN A 190 -23.24 -6.24 -8.60
C GLN A 190 -24.24 -5.60 -7.63
N THR A 191 -24.65 -6.35 -6.60
CA THR A 191 -25.68 -5.97 -5.63
C THR A 191 -25.20 -4.99 -4.57
N LYS A 192 -23.88 -4.84 -4.38
CA LYS A 192 -23.23 -4.07 -3.29
C LYS A 192 -23.62 -4.53 -1.87
N LYS A 193 -24.24 -5.69 -1.73
CA LYS A 193 -24.60 -6.29 -0.44
C LYS A 193 -23.48 -7.20 0.06
N TYR A 194 -23.37 -7.34 1.37
CA TYR A 194 -22.62 -8.45 1.97
C TYR A 194 -23.44 -9.73 1.76
N LEU A 195 -22.84 -10.74 1.13
CA LEU A 195 -23.50 -12.03 0.89
C LEU A 195 -23.16 -13.06 1.96
N LEU A 196 -22.06 -12.86 2.69
CA LEU A 196 -21.46 -13.83 3.60
C LEU A 196 -21.08 -13.13 4.92
N ASP A 197 -20.96 -13.92 5.98
CA ASP A 197 -20.52 -13.48 7.30
C ASP A 197 -19.69 -14.57 8.01
N TYR A 198 -19.22 -14.28 9.22
CA TYR A 198 -18.43 -15.24 10.02
C TYR A 198 -19.21 -16.51 10.42
N LYS A 199 -20.55 -16.52 10.36
CA LYS A 199 -21.36 -17.72 10.65
C LYS A 199 -21.33 -18.65 9.45
N THR A 200 -21.45 -18.08 8.25
CA THR A 200 -21.38 -18.80 6.97
C THR A 200 -20.06 -19.57 6.81
N GLU A 201 -18.95 -19.08 7.39
CA GLU A 201 -17.66 -19.78 7.41
C GLU A 201 -17.74 -21.18 8.04
N LYS A 202 -18.56 -21.36 9.08
CA LYS A 202 -18.74 -22.64 9.79
C LYS A 202 -19.44 -23.68 8.91
N ASP A 203 -20.45 -23.24 8.15
CA ASP A 203 -21.18 -24.10 7.22
C ASP A 203 -20.27 -24.49 6.04
N TYR A 204 -19.55 -23.52 5.47
CA TYR A 204 -18.56 -23.76 4.42
C TYR A 204 -17.45 -24.72 4.86
N LEU A 205 -16.94 -24.58 6.07
CA LEU A 205 -15.97 -25.51 6.66
C LEU A 205 -16.54 -26.93 6.77
N SER A 206 -17.80 -27.05 7.21
CA SER A 206 -18.49 -28.33 7.36
C SER A 206 -18.72 -29.03 6.01
N PHE A 207 -19.23 -28.31 5.00
CA PHE A 207 -19.41 -28.84 3.65
C PHE A 207 -18.08 -29.18 2.97
N PHE A 208 -17.07 -28.30 3.08
CA PHE A 208 -15.77 -28.51 2.47
C PHE A 208 -15.06 -29.73 3.07
N LYS A 209 -15.10 -29.90 4.40
CA LYS A 209 -14.64 -31.13 5.07
C LYS A 209 -15.33 -32.37 4.51
N ALA A 210 -16.66 -32.37 4.45
CA ALA A 210 -17.43 -33.54 4.01
C ALA A 210 -17.17 -33.93 2.54
N GLN A 211 -16.93 -32.97 1.65
CA GLN A 211 -16.85 -33.22 0.20
C GLN A 211 -15.43 -33.29 -0.36
N SER A 212 -14.42 -32.75 0.34
CA SER A 212 -13.07 -32.63 -0.20
C SER A 212 -12.23 -33.91 -0.13
N PHE A 213 -12.54 -34.86 0.77
CA PHE A 213 -11.72 -36.06 1.01
C PHE A 213 -11.19 -36.78 -0.25
N PRO A 214 -11.97 -37.01 -1.33
CA PRO A 214 -11.47 -37.69 -2.54
C PRO A 214 -10.35 -36.94 -3.28
N PHE A 215 -10.18 -35.65 -3.02
CA PHE A 215 -9.22 -34.77 -3.70
C PHE A 215 -7.95 -34.50 -2.86
N LEU A 216 -7.89 -35.00 -1.61
CA LEU A 216 -6.81 -34.71 -0.67
C LEU A 216 -5.70 -35.76 -0.71
N LYS A 217 -4.45 -35.29 -0.82
CA LYS A 217 -3.26 -36.13 -0.61
C LYS A 217 -2.93 -36.29 0.88
N ASN A 218 -3.16 -35.23 1.66
CA ASN A 218 -2.98 -35.18 3.10
C ASN A 218 -4.27 -34.59 3.70
N ILE A 219 -4.80 -35.21 4.75
CA ILE A 219 -5.99 -34.71 5.45
C ILE A 219 -5.56 -33.63 6.46
N PRO A 220 -6.11 -32.41 6.42
CA PRO A 220 -5.85 -31.38 7.42
C PRO A 220 -6.27 -31.81 8.83
N GLN A 221 -5.39 -31.60 9.81
CA GLN A 221 -5.57 -32.10 11.18
C GLN A 221 -6.28 -31.12 12.12
N SER A 222 -6.40 -29.85 11.74
CA SER A 222 -7.07 -28.81 12.53
C SER A 222 -7.97 -27.93 11.67
N ASP A 223 -8.98 -27.30 12.29
CA ASP A 223 -9.87 -26.34 11.64
C ASP A 223 -9.10 -25.18 10.97
N TRP A 224 -7.90 -24.87 11.48
CA TRP A 224 -6.99 -23.88 10.92
C TRP A 224 -6.36 -24.31 9.61
N GLU A 225 -5.85 -25.54 9.53
CA GLU A 225 -5.34 -26.10 8.28
C GLU A 225 -6.47 -26.23 7.23
N TRP A 226 -7.68 -26.61 7.68
CA TRP A 226 -8.86 -26.61 6.82
C TRP A 226 -9.20 -25.21 6.30
N LEU A 227 -9.14 -24.18 7.13
CA LEU A 227 -9.42 -22.80 6.73
C LEU A 227 -8.39 -22.26 5.72
N ILE A 228 -7.11 -22.56 5.92
CA ILE A 228 -6.03 -22.26 4.95
C ILE A 228 -6.31 -22.96 3.61
N LEU A 229 -6.74 -24.23 3.65
CA LEU A 229 -7.05 -25.01 2.46
C LEU A 229 -8.29 -24.49 1.72
N MET A 230 -9.33 -24.07 2.43
CA MET A 230 -10.51 -23.41 1.87
C MET A 230 -10.13 -22.13 1.11
N GLN A 231 -9.39 -21.24 1.77
CA GLN A 231 -8.88 -19.99 1.18
C GLN A 231 -8.05 -20.27 -0.09
N HIS A 232 -7.20 -21.29 -0.05
CA HIS A 232 -6.38 -21.71 -1.17
C HIS A 232 -7.21 -22.10 -2.41
N TYR A 233 -8.27 -22.89 -2.22
CA TYR A 233 -9.19 -23.29 -3.29
C TYR A 233 -10.28 -22.23 -3.61
N GLY A 234 -10.19 -21.04 -3.02
CA GLY A 234 -11.01 -19.88 -3.38
C GLY A 234 -12.36 -19.79 -2.67
N LEU A 235 -12.62 -20.64 -1.66
CA LEU A 235 -13.74 -20.42 -0.74
C LEU A 235 -13.46 -19.15 0.07
N GLN A 236 -14.50 -18.36 0.33
CA GLN A 236 -14.36 -17.12 1.08
C GLN A 236 -14.12 -17.41 2.56
N THR A 237 -13.03 -16.87 3.11
CA THR A 237 -12.67 -16.98 4.53
C THR A 237 -12.36 -15.61 5.12
N ARG A 238 -12.18 -15.57 6.43
CA ARG A 238 -11.63 -14.41 7.16
C ARG A 238 -10.09 -14.34 7.20
N LEU A 239 -9.39 -15.20 6.46
CA LEU A 239 -7.95 -15.04 6.20
C LEU A 239 -7.71 -13.94 5.16
N LEU A 240 -6.68 -13.15 5.37
CA LEU A 240 -6.15 -12.18 4.42
C LEU A 240 -4.69 -12.50 4.12
N ASP A 241 -4.41 -12.88 2.88
CA ASP A 241 -3.11 -13.44 2.47
C ASP A 241 -2.03 -12.37 2.36
N PHE A 242 -0.85 -12.67 2.86
CA PHE A 242 0.40 -11.94 2.63
C PHE A 242 1.45 -12.93 2.13
N THR A 243 2.63 -12.43 1.77
CA THR A 243 3.78 -13.25 1.40
C THR A 243 5.06 -12.64 1.95
N ILE A 244 6.03 -13.46 2.31
CA ILE A 244 7.40 -13.00 2.63
C ILE A 244 8.23 -12.71 1.38
N ASP A 245 7.71 -12.97 0.17
CA ASP A 245 8.40 -12.72 -1.10
C ASP A 245 7.90 -11.44 -1.78
N PRO A 246 8.72 -10.38 -1.84
CA PRO A 246 8.29 -9.10 -2.41
C PRO A 246 7.98 -9.20 -3.90
N LEU A 247 8.70 -10.03 -4.66
CA LEU A 247 8.46 -10.18 -6.10
C LEU A 247 7.19 -10.98 -6.38
N ILE A 248 6.76 -11.88 -5.48
CA ILE A 248 5.44 -12.52 -5.55
C ILE A 248 4.32 -11.51 -5.27
N ALA A 249 4.48 -10.65 -4.25
CA ALA A 249 3.52 -9.57 -4.01
C ALA A 249 3.43 -8.62 -5.21
N LEU A 250 4.56 -8.22 -5.79
CA LEU A 250 4.58 -7.41 -7.01
C LEU A 250 3.89 -8.14 -8.18
N SER A 251 4.12 -9.44 -8.33
CA SER A 251 3.49 -10.25 -9.39
C SER A 251 1.96 -10.31 -9.25
N PHE A 252 1.42 -10.39 -8.03
CA PHE A 252 -0.02 -10.26 -7.79
C PHE A 252 -0.55 -8.85 -8.07
N ALA A 253 0.22 -7.81 -7.72
CA ALA A 253 -0.14 -6.43 -8.03
C ALA A 253 -0.19 -6.17 -9.56
N LEU A 254 0.73 -6.75 -10.32
CA LEU A 254 0.81 -6.63 -11.78
C LEU A 254 0.08 -7.75 -12.55
N ARG A 255 -0.65 -8.64 -11.83
CA ARG A 255 -1.45 -9.77 -12.33
C ARG A 255 -0.72 -10.67 -13.34
N THR A 256 0.53 -11.04 -13.09
CA THR A 256 1.34 -11.80 -14.08
C THR A 256 0.75 -13.18 -14.43
N ASP A 257 -0.23 -13.65 -13.64
CA ASP A 257 -1.10 -14.82 -13.85
C ASP A 257 -2.27 -14.62 -14.83
N MET A 258 -2.36 -13.45 -15.47
CA MET A 258 -3.30 -13.19 -16.57
C MET A 258 -2.59 -13.21 -17.93
N PRO A 259 -3.30 -13.55 -19.03
CA PRO A 259 -2.90 -13.18 -20.38
C PRO A 259 -2.76 -11.65 -20.53
N ASP A 260 -1.95 -11.19 -21.49
CA ASP A 260 -1.72 -9.75 -21.73
C ASP A 260 -2.91 -9.10 -22.47
N ASP A 261 -3.63 -9.89 -23.28
CA ASP A 261 -4.88 -9.58 -23.96
C ASP A 261 -6.09 -9.45 -23.01
N GLU A 262 -6.04 -10.07 -21.82
CA GLU A 262 -7.14 -10.04 -20.83
C GLU A 262 -6.94 -8.99 -19.71
N TYR A 263 -5.73 -8.47 -19.52
CA TYR A 263 -5.42 -7.64 -18.35
C TYR A 263 -5.44 -6.13 -18.62
N ASN A 264 -6.55 -5.50 -18.27
CA ASN A 264 -6.70 -4.05 -18.34
C ASN A 264 -5.93 -3.34 -17.20
N CYS A 265 -4.81 -2.71 -17.55
CA CYS A 265 -3.93 -1.95 -16.65
C CYS A 265 -4.46 -0.55 -16.23
N SER A 266 -5.75 -0.23 -16.42
CA SER A 266 -6.32 1.12 -16.19
C SER A 266 -6.16 1.68 -14.78
N ASN A 267 -6.05 0.83 -13.76
CA ASN A 267 -5.96 1.24 -12.36
C ASN A 267 -4.51 1.17 -11.87
N ASN A 268 -4.12 2.08 -10.97
CA ASN A 268 -2.86 1.96 -10.26
C ASN A 268 -2.87 0.68 -9.41
N ALA A 269 -1.75 -0.06 -9.43
CA ALA A 269 -1.54 -1.21 -8.58
C ALA A 269 -0.86 -0.78 -7.27
N VAL A 270 -0.93 -1.63 -6.24
CA VAL A 270 -0.35 -1.38 -4.92
C VAL A 270 0.40 -2.62 -4.42
N VAL A 271 1.54 -2.41 -3.79
CA VAL A 271 2.17 -3.38 -2.89
C VAL A 271 2.22 -2.79 -1.49
N TRP A 272 1.52 -3.43 -0.56
CA TRP A 272 1.63 -3.13 0.86
C TRP A 272 2.84 -3.82 1.47
N ILE A 273 3.46 -3.18 2.45
CA ILE A 273 4.56 -3.71 3.26
C ILE A 273 4.15 -3.62 4.72
N PHE A 274 4.34 -4.70 5.47
CA PHE A 274 3.79 -4.87 6.80
C PHE A 274 4.85 -5.43 7.76
N ASP A 275 4.97 -4.87 8.96
CA ASP A 275 5.74 -5.43 10.07
C ASP A 275 4.83 -6.25 11.00
N PRO A 276 4.78 -7.59 10.83
CA PRO A 276 3.90 -8.45 11.61
C PRO A 276 4.37 -8.64 13.07
N TYR A 277 5.66 -8.45 13.36
CA TYR A 277 6.23 -8.67 14.69
C TYR A 277 5.87 -7.52 15.64
N ASN A 278 6.10 -6.28 15.19
CA ASN A 278 5.68 -5.10 15.95
C ASN A 278 4.13 -5.04 16.03
N TYR A 279 3.42 -5.46 14.98
CA TYR A 279 1.95 -5.53 15.02
C TYR A 279 1.38 -6.45 16.10
N ASN A 280 1.82 -7.72 16.15
CA ASN A 280 1.33 -8.67 17.17
C ASN A 280 1.66 -8.17 18.58
N LYS A 281 2.85 -7.58 18.77
CA LYS A 281 3.28 -6.99 20.03
C LYS A 281 2.39 -5.81 20.45
N GLU A 282 2.19 -4.83 19.57
CA GLU A 282 1.50 -3.58 19.88
C GLU A 282 -0.02 -3.71 19.89
N SER A 283 -0.59 -4.60 19.08
CA SER A 283 -2.05 -4.68 18.87
C SER A 283 -2.72 -5.84 19.59
N ILE A 284 -1.98 -6.90 19.97
CA ILE A 284 -2.53 -8.10 20.63
C ILE A 284 -1.85 -8.36 21.98
N ASN A 285 -0.80 -7.60 22.33
CA ASN A 285 0.00 -7.78 23.53
C ASN A 285 0.59 -9.21 23.65
N GLN A 286 0.96 -9.79 22.50
CA GLN A 286 1.76 -11.01 22.44
C GLN A 286 3.25 -10.69 22.49
N ASP A 287 4.07 -11.69 22.81
CA ASP A 287 5.50 -11.62 22.55
C ASP A 287 5.77 -11.33 21.07
N ALA A 288 6.85 -10.59 20.79
CA ALA A 288 7.24 -10.11 19.46
C ALA A 288 7.67 -11.26 18.54
N SER A 289 6.67 -12.04 18.09
CA SER A 289 6.78 -13.34 17.49
C SER A 289 5.64 -13.56 16.50
N ILE A 290 5.85 -14.47 15.57
CA ILE A 290 4.84 -14.86 14.59
C ILE A 290 4.21 -16.15 15.04
N VAL A 291 2.89 -16.10 15.23
CA VAL A 291 2.15 -17.25 15.74
C VAL A 291 1.92 -18.26 14.61
N ASN A 292 2.18 -19.53 14.88
CA ASN A 292 1.79 -20.61 13.97
C ASN A 292 0.32 -20.98 14.23
N LEU A 293 -0.51 -20.86 13.20
CA LEU A 293 -1.96 -21.17 13.23
C LEU A 293 -2.26 -22.58 13.75
N VAL A 294 -1.36 -23.54 13.53
CA VAL A 294 -1.57 -24.94 13.93
C VAL A 294 -1.19 -25.17 15.40
N THR A 295 -0.47 -24.24 16.02
CA THR A 295 -0.07 -24.31 17.44
C THR A 295 -0.62 -23.11 18.24
N LEU A 296 -1.81 -22.62 17.86
CA LEU A 296 -2.53 -21.63 18.65
C LEU A 296 -2.89 -22.21 20.02
N ASP A 297 -2.63 -21.46 21.09
CA ASP A 297 -3.03 -21.88 22.44
C ASP A 297 -4.57 -21.83 22.63
N ASP A 298 -5.07 -22.35 23.75
CA ASP A 298 -6.50 -22.39 24.06
C ASP A 298 -7.14 -20.99 24.12
N GLN A 299 -6.41 -19.96 24.56
CA GLN A 299 -6.93 -18.59 24.63
C GLN A 299 -7.03 -17.97 23.24
N GLN A 300 -6.00 -18.13 22.41
CA GLN A 300 -6.00 -17.72 21.02
C GLN A 300 -7.07 -18.47 20.22
N THR A 301 -7.25 -19.76 20.48
CA THR A 301 -8.32 -20.59 19.90
C THR A 301 -9.70 -20.17 20.40
N LEU A 302 -9.85 -19.70 21.64
CA LEU A 302 -11.12 -19.12 22.11
C LEU A 302 -11.42 -17.75 21.47
N LEU A 303 -10.40 -16.91 21.29
CA LEU A 303 -10.53 -15.57 20.72
C LEU A 303 -10.79 -15.58 19.21
N TYR A 304 -10.08 -16.44 18.49
CA TYR A 304 -10.10 -16.50 17.03
C TYR A 304 -10.76 -17.77 16.46
N GLY A 305 -10.79 -18.91 17.17
CA GLY A 305 -11.25 -20.21 16.66
C GLY A 305 -12.71 -20.22 16.20
N VAL A 306 -13.05 -21.16 15.31
CA VAL A 306 -14.37 -21.27 14.67
C VAL A 306 -15.47 -21.50 15.70
N GLY A 307 -16.64 -20.87 15.52
CA GLY A 307 -17.77 -21.01 16.44
C GLY A 307 -18.88 -19.97 16.20
N ASP A 308 -19.90 -19.99 17.06
CA ASP A 308 -21.17 -19.28 16.82
C ASP A 308 -21.22 -17.86 17.42
N LYS A 309 -20.44 -17.59 18.48
CA LYS A 309 -20.45 -16.30 19.20
C LYS A 309 -19.34 -15.37 18.70
N PRO A 310 -19.61 -14.09 18.39
CA PRO A 310 -18.59 -13.20 17.85
C PRO A 310 -17.43 -12.98 18.83
N SER A 311 -16.24 -12.75 18.28
CA SER A 311 -15.02 -12.48 19.04
C SER A 311 -15.13 -11.20 19.87
N ARG A 312 -14.47 -11.22 21.04
CA ARG A 312 -14.35 -10.04 21.92
C ARG A 312 -13.28 -9.07 21.42
N ILE A 313 -12.17 -9.58 20.91
CA ILE A 313 -11.12 -8.83 20.22
C ILE A 313 -11.58 -8.38 18.82
N SER A 314 -11.09 -7.24 18.34
CA SER A 314 -11.42 -6.70 17.00
C SER A 314 -10.23 -6.72 16.04
N GLU A 315 -9.03 -6.97 16.57
CA GLU A 315 -7.73 -6.93 15.92
C GLU A 315 -7.41 -8.28 15.25
N PRO A 316 -7.10 -8.30 13.94
CA PRO A 316 -6.54 -9.49 13.27
C PRO A 316 -5.26 -10.01 13.92
N LEU A 317 -4.96 -11.31 13.78
CA LEU A 317 -3.71 -11.92 14.23
C LEU A 317 -2.76 -12.16 13.06
N ALA A 318 -1.52 -11.64 13.11
CA ALA A 318 -0.50 -11.98 12.13
C ALA A 318 0.09 -13.36 12.44
N CYS A 319 -0.12 -14.31 11.53
CA CYS A 319 0.20 -15.71 11.73
C CYS A 319 0.70 -16.42 10.45
N ILE A 320 1.32 -17.59 10.64
CA ILE A 320 1.76 -18.49 9.57
C ILE A 320 1.01 -19.82 9.64
N GLY A 321 0.80 -20.44 8.48
CA GLY A 321 0.22 -21.77 8.37
C GLY A 321 1.25 -22.83 8.01
N THR A 322 0.89 -24.10 8.19
CA THR A 322 1.68 -25.23 7.65
C THR A 322 1.77 -25.17 6.14
N LEU A 323 2.98 -25.26 5.60
CA LEU A 323 3.26 -25.27 4.16
C LEU A 323 3.00 -26.66 3.54
N ASN A 324 1.77 -27.18 3.67
CA ASN A 324 1.40 -28.55 3.31
C ASN A 324 0.98 -28.74 1.82
N ASN A 325 1.02 -27.67 1.01
CA ASN A 325 0.65 -27.68 -0.40
C ASN A 325 1.65 -26.85 -1.23
N SER A 326 2.01 -27.35 -2.42
CA SER A 326 2.98 -26.75 -3.35
C SER A 326 2.69 -25.28 -3.68
N ARG A 327 1.43 -24.87 -3.83
CA ARG A 327 1.10 -23.48 -4.11
C ARG A 327 1.29 -22.56 -2.88
N ILE A 328 1.10 -23.04 -1.65
CA ILE A 328 1.42 -22.23 -0.45
C ILE A 328 2.95 -22.06 -0.33
N VAL A 329 3.71 -23.13 -0.58
CA VAL A 329 5.18 -23.12 -0.66
C VAL A 329 5.66 -22.12 -1.72
N SER A 330 5.14 -22.22 -2.95
CA SER A 330 5.52 -21.35 -4.06
C SER A 330 5.18 -19.88 -3.79
N GLN A 331 4.03 -19.60 -3.18
CA GLN A 331 3.62 -18.23 -2.82
C GLN A 331 4.32 -17.70 -1.56
N LYS A 332 5.01 -18.54 -0.79
CA LYS A 332 5.55 -18.26 0.56
C LYS A 332 4.52 -17.54 1.45
N GLY A 333 3.31 -18.10 1.48
CA GLY A 333 2.12 -17.47 2.06
C GLY A 333 2.18 -17.29 3.58
N THR A 334 1.74 -16.12 4.03
CA THR A 334 1.50 -15.77 5.44
C THR A 334 0.10 -15.14 5.55
N PHE A 335 -0.44 -14.95 6.76
CA PHE A 335 -1.85 -14.59 6.92
C PHE A 335 -2.09 -13.56 8.03
N LEU A 336 -3.04 -12.67 7.79
CA LEU A 336 -3.78 -12.00 8.86
C LEU A 336 -5.10 -12.76 9.06
N LEU A 337 -5.27 -13.34 10.25
CA LEU A 337 -6.49 -14.01 10.66
C LEU A 337 -7.42 -12.99 11.33
N PHE A 338 -8.49 -12.58 10.64
CA PHE A 338 -9.45 -11.67 11.24
C PHE A 338 -10.29 -12.39 12.32
N PRO A 339 -10.63 -11.71 13.43
CA PRO A 339 -11.58 -12.25 14.41
C PRO A 339 -12.97 -12.43 13.79
N ARG A 340 -13.81 -13.26 14.42
CA ARG A 340 -15.19 -13.50 13.97
C ARG A 340 -16.08 -12.34 14.40
N LEU A 341 -16.15 -11.32 13.55
CA LEU A 341 -16.86 -10.08 13.82
C LEU A 341 -18.15 -9.99 12.99
N PRO A 342 -19.24 -9.43 13.54
CA PRO A 342 -20.33 -8.88 12.74
C PRO A 342 -19.78 -7.86 11.75
N ILE A 343 -20.36 -7.79 10.54
CA ILE A 343 -19.78 -7.03 9.43
C ILE A 343 -19.67 -5.52 9.73
N GLU A 344 -20.55 -5.01 10.59
CA GLU A 344 -20.59 -3.63 11.06
C GLU A 344 -19.38 -3.28 11.95
N ARG A 345 -18.70 -4.29 12.52
CA ARG A 345 -17.49 -4.14 13.33
C ARG A 345 -16.20 -4.42 12.55
N VAL A 346 -16.28 -4.97 11.33
CA VAL A 346 -15.09 -5.23 10.51
C VAL A 346 -14.56 -3.93 9.92
N ARG A 347 -13.27 -3.66 10.12
CA ARG A 347 -12.55 -2.55 9.48
C ARG A 347 -11.51 -3.12 8.50
N PRO A 348 -11.28 -2.48 7.34
CA PRO A 348 -10.13 -2.78 6.49
C PRO A 348 -8.80 -2.67 7.28
N PHE A 349 -7.84 -3.55 7.00
CA PHE A 349 -6.59 -3.63 7.77
C PHE A 349 -5.76 -2.34 7.74
N GLU A 350 -5.76 -1.63 6.60
CA GLU A 350 -5.11 -0.33 6.49
C GLU A 350 -5.73 0.67 7.49
N LYS A 351 -7.04 0.64 7.67
CA LYS A 351 -7.75 1.46 8.65
C LYS A 351 -7.60 0.98 10.09
N ILE A 352 -7.07 -0.23 10.34
CA ILE A 352 -6.65 -0.72 11.67
C ILE A 352 -5.21 -0.27 11.99
N CYS A 353 -4.47 0.19 10.98
CA CYS A 353 -3.07 0.60 11.08
C CYS A 353 -2.83 2.08 10.75
N ASP A 354 -3.86 2.90 10.50
CA ASP A 354 -3.74 4.32 10.14
C ASP A 354 -2.88 5.14 11.14
N ASP A 355 -2.84 4.71 12.41
CA ASP A 355 -2.10 5.33 13.53
C ASP A 355 -0.75 4.66 13.84
N LYS A 356 -0.31 3.67 13.04
CA LYS A 356 0.83 2.80 13.35
C LYS A 356 1.86 2.78 12.21
N ALA A 357 3.15 2.93 12.57
CA ALA A 357 4.27 2.92 11.63
C ALA A 357 4.63 1.52 11.05
N ILE A 358 3.68 0.57 11.10
CA ILE A 358 3.85 -0.85 10.78
C ILE A 358 3.39 -1.21 9.35
N LEU A 359 2.68 -0.30 8.66
CA LEU A 359 2.10 -0.55 7.34
C LEU A 359 2.48 0.57 6.36
N GLN A 360 3.13 0.21 5.25
CA GLN A 360 3.55 1.13 4.19
C GLN A 360 2.91 0.74 2.84
N LYS A 361 2.72 1.72 1.95
CA LYS A 361 1.97 1.58 0.69
C LYS A 361 2.83 2.00 -0.51
N LEU A 362 3.27 1.03 -1.30
CA LEU A 362 3.95 1.29 -2.57
C LEU A 362 2.91 1.36 -3.69
N ILE A 363 2.76 2.51 -4.36
CA ILE A 363 1.86 2.70 -5.50
C ILE A 363 2.65 2.53 -6.80
N ILE A 364 2.14 1.70 -7.71
CA ILE A 364 2.68 1.51 -9.06
C ILE A 364 1.69 2.14 -10.05
N PRO A 365 2.06 3.23 -10.75
CA PRO A 365 1.18 3.88 -11.70
C PRO A 365 0.76 2.94 -12.84
N SER A 366 -0.50 3.00 -13.24
CA SER A 366 -1.08 2.24 -14.36
C SER A 366 -0.19 2.22 -15.61
N SER A 367 0.35 3.37 -15.99
CA SER A 367 1.25 3.56 -17.13
C SER A 367 2.61 2.85 -17.03
N LYS A 368 2.95 2.24 -15.89
CA LYS A 368 4.20 1.51 -15.64
C LYS A 368 3.99 0.01 -15.48
N ILE A 369 2.75 -0.42 -15.22
CA ILE A 369 2.38 -1.82 -14.97
C ILE A 369 2.89 -2.74 -16.08
N GLU A 370 2.54 -2.46 -17.33
CA GLU A 370 2.85 -3.35 -18.46
C GLU A 370 4.35 -3.61 -18.65
N ASN A 371 5.18 -2.57 -18.50
CA ASN A 371 6.63 -2.70 -18.62
C ASN A 371 7.21 -3.59 -17.50
N MET A 372 6.84 -3.31 -16.25
CA MET A 372 7.30 -4.07 -15.08
C MET A 372 6.77 -5.51 -15.07
N ARG A 373 5.52 -5.71 -15.49
CA ARG A 373 4.86 -7.02 -15.68
C ARG A 373 5.63 -7.88 -16.66
N ARG A 374 5.99 -7.33 -17.83
CA ARG A 374 6.80 -8.01 -18.85
C ARG A 374 8.21 -8.36 -18.35
N GLN A 375 8.84 -7.46 -17.58
CA GLN A 375 10.13 -7.74 -16.92
C GLN A 375 10.03 -8.92 -15.96
N LEU A 376 9.02 -8.95 -15.09
CA LEU A 376 8.79 -10.07 -14.16
C LEU A 376 8.51 -11.40 -14.88
N LYS A 377 7.67 -11.40 -15.92
CA LYS A 377 7.42 -12.60 -16.74
C LYS A 377 8.71 -13.13 -17.36
N ASN A 378 9.57 -12.26 -17.90
CA ASN A 378 10.89 -12.64 -18.43
C ASN A 378 11.84 -13.19 -17.35
N MET A 379 11.68 -12.77 -16.08
CA MET A 379 12.43 -13.31 -14.92
C MET A 379 11.81 -14.61 -14.35
N GLY A 380 10.79 -15.19 -14.98
CA GLY A 380 10.15 -16.42 -14.55
C GLY A 380 9.05 -16.25 -13.49
N TYR A 381 8.60 -15.04 -13.20
CA TYR A 381 7.45 -14.77 -12.33
C TYR A 381 6.14 -14.88 -13.11
N ASN A 382 5.85 -16.11 -13.54
CA ASN A 382 4.78 -16.49 -14.46
C ASN A 382 3.62 -17.24 -13.74
N ASN A 383 2.67 -17.82 -14.49
CA ASN A 383 1.51 -18.50 -13.91
C ASN A 383 1.95 -19.66 -13.01
N THR A 384 2.86 -20.52 -13.50
CA THR A 384 3.32 -21.72 -12.78
C THR A 384 4.09 -21.37 -11.53
N LYS A 385 4.81 -20.23 -11.52
CA LYS A 385 5.50 -19.73 -10.33
C LYS A 385 4.54 -19.30 -9.22
N LEU A 386 3.41 -18.68 -9.56
CA LEU A 386 2.39 -18.24 -8.60
C LEU A 386 1.41 -19.36 -8.24
N PHE A 387 1.06 -20.21 -9.20
CA PHE A 387 0.02 -21.23 -9.13
C PHE A 387 0.53 -22.56 -9.75
N PRO A 388 1.38 -23.33 -9.06
CA PRO A 388 1.82 -24.64 -9.53
C PRO A 388 0.66 -25.56 -9.94
N GLY A 389 0.67 -26.01 -11.20
CA GLY A 389 -0.37 -26.87 -11.78
C GLY A 389 -0.24 -26.97 -13.29
N LEU A 390 -0.88 -27.98 -13.90
CA LEU A 390 -0.83 -28.20 -15.35
C LEU A 390 -1.53 -27.09 -16.13
N ASP A 391 -2.63 -26.53 -15.60
CA ASP A 391 -3.36 -25.41 -16.21
C ASP A 391 -2.47 -24.16 -16.34
N SER A 392 -1.69 -23.86 -15.30
CA SER A 392 -0.74 -22.75 -15.29
C SER A 392 0.44 -23.00 -16.24
N LEU A 393 0.94 -24.24 -16.30
CA LEU A 393 2.00 -24.62 -17.22
C LEU A 393 1.54 -24.47 -18.68
N ALA A 394 0.31 -24.88 -19.00
CA ALA A 394 -0.27 -24.68 -20.32
C ALA A 394 -0.38 -23.20 -20.69
N LYS A 395 -0.82 -22.34 -19.76
CA LYS A 395 -0.85 -20.88 -19.95
C LYS A 395 0.54 -20.29 -20.23
N ASP A 396 1.57 -20.72 -19.50
CA ASP A 396 2.94 -20.23 -19.69
C ASP A 396 3.56 -20.69 -21.02
N ILE A 397 3.28 -21.92 -21.46
CA ILE A 397 3.69 -22.42 -22.78
C ILE A 397 3.02 -21.58 -23.88
N LEU A 398 1.70 -21.40 -23.82
CA LEU A 398 0.95 -20.59 -24.79
C LEU A 398 1.46 -19.15 -24.85
N TYR A 399 1.79 -18.55 -23.69
CA TYR A 399 2.38 -17.21 -23.61
C TYR A 399 3.70 -17.11 -24.39
N ASN A 400 4.63 -18.04 -24.13
CA ASN A 400 5.94 -18.04 -24.76
C ASN A 400 5.85 -18.22 -26.29
N TYR A 401 5.01 -19.15 -26.77
CA TYR A 401 4.85 -19.37 -28.22
C TYR A 401 4.14 -18.22 -28.95
N ARG A 402 3.14 -17.56 -28.32
CA ARG A 402 2.53 -16.33 -28.88
C ARG A 402 3.58 -15.23 -29.06
N LYS A 403 4.44 -15.03 -28.06
CA LYS A 403 5.52 -14.04 -28.08
C LYS A 403 6.52 -14.30 -29.22
N THR A 404 6.94 -15.55 -29.43
CA THR A 404 7.85 -15.91 -30.54
C THR A 404 7.25 -15.60 -31.91
N LYS A 405 5.99 -16.03 -32.15
CA LYS A 405 5.33 -15.80 -33.45
C LYS A 405 5.08 -14.34 -33.79
N LEU A 406 4.86 -13.48 -32.79
CA LEU A 406 4.74 -12.04 -33.01
C LEU A 406 6.07 -11.45 -33.52
N ILE A 407 7.21 -11.87 -32.94
CA ILE A 407 8.54 -11.43 -33.38
C ILE A 407 8.83 -11.92 -34.81
N GLU A 408 8.46 -13.17 -35.14
CA GLU A 408 8.62 -13.72 -36.51
C GLU A 408 7.81 -12.92 -37.55
N ASN A 409 6.60 -12.48 -37.20
CA ASN A 409 5.73 -11.68 -38.09
C ASN A 409 6.13 -10.20 -38.20
N GLU A 410 6.90 -9.65 -37.26
CA GLU A 410 7.44 -8.27 -37.32
C GLU A 410 8.76 -8.19 -38.12
N LEU A 411 9.33 -9.33 -38.53
CA LEU A 411 10.59 -9.46 -39.27
C LEU A 411 10.40 -9.84 -40.76
N LEU A 412 9.15 -9.92 -41.23
CA LEU A 412 8.74 -10.21 -42.61
C LEU A 412 8.04 -9.00 -43.24
#